data_AF-A0A8S4FI13-F1
#
_entry.id   AF-A0A8S4FI13-F1
#
_cell.length_a   1.000
_cell.length_b   1.000
_cell.length_c   1.000
_cell.angle_alpha   90.00
_cell.angle_beta   90.00
_cell.angle_gamma   90.00
#
_symmetry.space_group_name_H-M   'P 1'
#
loop_
_entity.id
_entity.type
_entity.pdbx_description
1 polymer ?
#
loop_
_entity_poly.entity_id
_entity_poly.type
_entity_poly.pdbx_seq_one_letter_code
_entity_poly.pdbx_strand_id
1 'polypeptide(L)'
;MAEFDEHKHRETNSLEGEVTEKESPSRSGPYGVQIVNTGPDHTFVLDEDALADLLLRDDVKDRAVVVISVVGAFRKGKSFLLDFFLRYMQHKYGSGGGGDWLGSEDAPLRGFSWRGGSERDTTGILMWSEVFKTTLENGEKVAIVLLDTQGAFDSESTVRDNATVFALSTMLSSTQIYNLSQNIQEDDLQHLQLFTEYGRLALEASGTTPFQRLQFLVRDWSFPYEAPYGAEGGREILQRRLKTSDNKHPELQSLRQHITSCFSEIACFLMPHPGLRVATSPAFDGRLQDIEPEFKRSLQQLVPMLLSPQALVPKLINGQKVTCRDLLQYFKSYMNIYKGNELPEPKSMLAATAEANNLTAVAEAKEVYTRLMEEICGGAKPYLQSAMLEAEHHRVRDKALHAFQSKRKMGGDVISEGYCKQLTQDLEEQFAQFAAHNESKNIFKAARTPSVYFTIAMVFYVLSGACALLGLYALANLCNMAMFVALLTLVLWAYIRLEKIAERHIFMANLAMVVALLTLVLWAYIR
;
A
#
# COMPACT_ATOMS: atom_id res chain seq x y z
N MET A 1 19.33 -62.54 42.15
CA MET A 1 20.80 -62.36 42.07
C MET A 1 21.04 -61.30 41.00
N ALA A 2 21.45 -60.07 41.25
CA ALA A 2 21.81 -59.26 42.42
C ALA A 2 21.62 -57.79 41.94
N GLU A 3 20.87 -56.93 42.65
CA GLU A 3 21.38 -55.82 43.50
C GLU A 3 22.26 -54.78 42.77
N PHE A 4 22.16 -53.45 42.91
CA PHE A 4 21.32 -52.45 43.59
C PHE A 4 21.94 -51.06 43.25
N ASP A 5 21.14 -49.98 43.16
CA ASP A 5 21.42 -48.54 43.50
C ASP A 5 22.67 -47.77 42.95
N GLU A 6 22.73 -46.43 42.78
CA GLU A 6 21.88 -45.28 43.14
C GLU A 6 22.40 -44.01 42.42
N HIS A 7 21.61 -42.93 42.49
CA HIS A 7 21.99 -41.50 42.43
C HIS A 7 22.43 -40.81 41.12
N LYS A 8 21.59 -39.88 40.62
CA LYS A 8 21.88 -38.43 40.72
C LYS A 8 20.74 -37.50 40.28
N HIS A 9 20.37 -36.65 41.24
CA HIS A 9 20.02 -35.23 41.16
C HIS A 9 19.14 -34.67 40.02
N ARG A 10 17.96 -34.26 40.49
CA ARG A 10 17.10 -33.18 40.02
C ARG A 10 17.86 -31.84 40.07
N GLU A 11 18.12 -31.22 38.92
CA GLU A 11 18.41 -29.80 38.81
C GLU A 11 17.53 -29.18 37.72
N THR A 12 16.63 -28.32 38.19
CA THR A 12 15.88 -27.33 37.43
C THR A 12 16.84 -26.27 36.92
N ASN A 13 16.95 -26.09 35.60
CA ASN A 13 17.52 -24.88 35.01
C ASN A 13 16.51 -24.29 34.01
N SER A 14 15.72 -23.37 34.53
CA SER A 14 15.08 -22.29 33.79
C SER A 14 16.17 -21.36 33.25
N LEU A 15 16.44 -21.44 31.95
CA LEU A 15 17.18 -20.43 31.22
C LEU A 15 16.19 -19.75 30.28
N GLU A 16 15.63 -18.64 30.77
CA GLU A 16 15.01 -17.61 29.96
C GLU A 16 16.08 -17.08 29.00
N GLY A 17 16.07 -17.59 27.76
CA GLY A 17 16.82 -17.02 26.66
C GLY A 17 16.07 -15.81 26.14
N GLU A 18 16.51 -14.63 26.56
CA GLU A 18 16.14 -13.34 25.98
C GLU A 18 16.36 -13.41 24.46
N VAL A 19 15.27 -13.43 23.69
CA VAL A 19 15.31 -13.38 22.23
C VAL A 19 15.68 -11.95 21.86
N THR A 20 16.99 -11.66 21.83
CA THR A 20 17.49 -10.45 21.16
C THR A 20 17.11 -10.56 19.69
N GLU A 21 16.11 -9.80 19.28
CA GLU A 21 15.85 -9.48 17.88
C GLU A 21 17.16 -8.99 17.28
N LYS A 22 17.74 -9.80 16.38
CA LYS A 22 18.83 -9.34 15.53
C LYS A 22 18.23 -8.27 14.61
N GLU A 23 18.57 -7.01 14.87
CA GLU A 23 18.41 -5.93 13.91
C GLU A 23 18.96 -6.39 12.56
N SER A 24 18.10 -6.34 11.54
CA SER A 24 18.48 -6.67 10.17
C SER A 24 19.61 -5.73 9.72
N PRO A 25 20.68 -6.25 9.07
CA PRO A 25 21.79 -5.42 8.66
C PRO A 25 21.27 -4.36 7.69
N SER A 26 21.59 -3.09 7.93
CA SER A 26 21.26 -1.97 7.05
C SER A 26 21.84 -2.23 5.65
N ARG A 27 21.03 -2.81 4.76
CA ARG A 27 21.45 -3.15 3.39
C ARG A 27 21.60 -1.84 2.62
N SER A 28 22.83 -1.47 2.29
CA SER A 28 23.12 -0.28 1.48
C SER A 28 22.83 -0.57 -0.01
N GLY A 29 21.66 -0.17 -0.50
CA GLY A 29 21.27 -0.21 -1.92
C GLY A 29 19.93 -0.91 -2.17
N PRO A 30 19.36 -0.81 -3.38
CA PRO A 30 18.11 -1.49 -3.73
C PRO A 30 18.24 -3.02 -3.65
N TYR A 31 17.21 -3.67 -3.11
CA TYR A 31 17.10 -5.12 -2.96
C TYR A 31 15.66 -5.62 -3.19
N GLY A 32 15.50 -6.94 -3.30
CA GLY A 32 14.19 -7.60 -3.34
C GLY A 32 13.56 -7.66 -1.94
N VAL A 33 12.44 -6.99 -1.75
CA VAL A 33 11.64 -6.98 -0.51
C VAL A 33 10.64 -8.11 -0.57
N GLN A 34 10.64 -8.95 0.45
CA GLN A 34 9.72 -10.06 0.57
C GLN A 34 8.34 -9.53 0.97
N ILE A 35 7.38 -9.53 0.04
CA ILE A 35 6.04 -8.98 0.29
C ILE A 35 5.02 -10.08 0.64
N VAL A 36 5.20 -11.30 0.14
CA VAL A 36 4.35 -12.45 0.47
C VAL A 36 5.24 -13.57 0.96
N ASN A 37 5.06 -13.95 2.22
CA ASN A 37 5.78 -15.05 2.87
C ASN A 37 4.98 -16.35 2.81
N THR A 38 5.68 -17.46 2.64
CA THR A 38 5.10 -18.81 2.80
C THR A 38 5.45 -19.32 4.20
N GLY A 39 4.45 -19.47 5.05
CA GLY A 39 4.59 -20.00 6.40
C GLY A 39 4.82 -21.51 6.43
N PRO A 40 5.19 -22.07 7.60
CA PRO A 40 5.49 -23.51 7.76
C PRO A 40 4.30 -24.42 7.46
N ASP A 41 3.07 -23.93 7.58
CA ASP A 41 1.83 -24.67 7.32
C ASP A 41 1.28 -24.44 5.89
N HIS A 42 2.14 -24.09 4.93
CA HIS A 42 1.73 -23.73 3.56
C HIS A 42 0.72 -22.57 3.51
N THR A 43 0.80 -21.67 4.50
CA THR A 43 -0.03 -20.45 4.57
C THR A 43 0.69 -19.29 3.91
N PHE A 44 -0.05 -18.40 3.27
CA PHE A 44 0.49 -17.19 2.66
C PHE A 44 0.20 -15.99 3.54
N VAL A 45 1.25 -15.26 3.94
CA VAL A 45 1.14 -14.07 4.80
C VAL A 45 1.66 -12.86 4.02
N LEU A 46 0.86 -11.80 3.98
CA LEU A 46 1.23 -10.52 3.38
C LEU A 46 1.98 -9.70 4.42
N ASP A 47 3.17 -9.21 4.05
CA ASP A 47 3.85 -8.16 4.81
C ASP A 47 3.26 -6.81 4.40
N GLU A 48 2.19 -6.40 5.12
CA GLU A 48 1.45 -5.19 4.81
C GLU A 48 2.27 -3.93 5.02
N ASP A 49 3.14 -3.92 6.04
CA ASP A 49 3.98 -2.76 6.39
C ASP A 49 5.07 -2.56 5.34
N ALA A 50 5.79 -3.63 4.96
CA ALA A 50 6.80 -3.55 3.91
C ALA A 50 6.19 -3.15 2.55
N LEU A 51 4.99 -3.63 2.23
CA LEU A 51 4.30 -3.25 1.00
C LEU A 51 3.81 -1.79 1.05
N ALA A 52 3.31 -1.33 2.19
CA ALA A 52 2.89 0.05 2.41
C ALA A 52 4.08 1.03 2.28
N ASP A 53 5.22 0.70 2.86
CA ASP A 53 6.45 1.51 2.78
C ASP A 53 6.94 1.71 1.34
N LEU A 54 6.68 0.75 0.44
CA LEU A 54 7.02 0.86 -0.98
C LEU A 54 5.98 1.63 -1.78
N LEU A 55 4.69 1.33 -1.59
CA LEU A 55 3.60 1.80 -2.45
C LEU A 55 2.92 3.10 -1.99
N LEU A 56 3.00 3.44 -0.70
CA LEU A 56 2.35 4.63 -0.13
C LEU A 56 3.25 5.87 -0.03
N ARG A 57 4.48 5.81 -0.57
CA ARG A 57 5.36 6.98 -0.61
C ARG A 57 4.72 8.12 -1.43
N ASP A 58 4.82 9.34 -0.94
CA ASP A 58 4.17 10.52 -1.54
C ASP A 58 4.54 10.75 -3.01
N ASP A 59 5.71 10.31 -3.45
CA ASP A 59 6.18 10.49 -4.82
C ASP A 59 5.61 9.47 -5.83
N VAL A 60 4.99 8.38 -5.36
CA VAL A 60 4.46 7.28 -6.21
C VAL A 60 3.00 6.91 -5.92
N LYS A 61 2.48 7.14 -4.70
CA LYS A 61 1.19 6.60 -4.24
C LYS A 61 0.00 6.89 -5.16
N ASP A 62 -0.02 8.07 -5.79
CA ASP A 62 -1.11 8.54 -6.66
C ASP A 62 -0.84 8.32 -8.15
N ARG A 63 0.27 7.66 -8.51
CA ARG A 63 0.59 7.31 -9.91
C ARG A 63 -0.10 6.02 -10.29
N ALA A 64 -0.54 5.93 -11.55
CA ALA A 64 -1.01 4.67 -12.11
C ALA A 64 0.14 3.65 -12.12
N VAL A 65 -0.12 2.42 -11.68
CA VAL A 65 0.92 1.40 -11.50
C VAL A 65 1.02 0.49 -12.72
N VAL A 66 2.24 0.18 -13.13
CA VAL A 66 2.59 -0.85 -14.12
C VAL A 66 3.27 -1.97 -13.34
N VAL A 67 2.71 -3.17 -13.40
CA VAL A 67 3.20 -4.31 -12.60
C VAL A 67 3.65 -5.41 -13.56
N ILE A 68 4.95 -5.68 -13.56
CA ILE A 68 5.56 -6.74 -14.38
C ILE A 68 5.91 -7.88 -13.44
N SER A 69 5.34 -9.05 -13.72
CA SER A 69 5.56 -10.26 -12.94
C SER A 69 6.22 -11.33 -13.79
N VAL A 70 7.17 -12.07 -13.23
CA VAL A 70 7.75 -13.25 -13.87
C VAL A 70 7.42 -14.49 -13.05
N VAL A 71 6.60 -15.36 -13.62
CA VAL A 71 6.20 -16.66 -13.05
C VAL A 71 6.70 -17.80 -13.92
N GLY A 72 6.90 -18.97 -13.34
CA GLY A 72 7.30 -20.16 -14.08
C GLY A 72 8.04 -21.15 -13.20
N ALA A 73 8.38 -22.30 -13.79
CA ALA A 73 8.98 -23.39 -13.06
C ALA A 73 10.26 -22.99 -12.30
N PHE A 74 10.51 -23.71 -11.22
CA PHE A 74 11.70 -23.56 -10.41
C PHE A 74 13.00 -23.86 -11.21
N ARG A 75 14.09 -23.14 -10.88
CA ARG A 75 15.40 -23.18 -11.57
C ARG A 75 15.43 -22.89 -13.07
N LYS A 76 14.44 -22.16 -13.60
CA LYS A 76 14.43 -21.75 -15.02
C LYS A 76 14.97 -20.33 -15.29
N GLY A 77 15.81 -19.82 -14.39
CA GLY A 77 16.50 -18.53 -14.57
C GLY A 77 15.58 -17.31 -14.62
N LYS A 78 14.57 -17.25 -13.74
CA LYS A 78 13.63 -16.10 -13.62
C LYS A 78 14.32 -14.86 -13.07
N SER A 79 14.90 -14.97 -11.88
CA SER A 79 15.61 -13.88 -11.20
C SER A 79 16.81 -13.40 -12.05
N PHE A 80 17.52 -14.32 -12.71
CA PHE A 80 18.56 -13.97 -13.71
C PHE A 80 18.03 -13.07 -14.84
N LEU A 81 16.83 -13.33 -15.36
CA LEU A 81 16.21 -12.48 -16.38
C LEU A 81 15.74 -11.14 -15.80
N LEU A 82 15.13 -11.17 -14.61
CA LEU A 82 14.68 -9.97 -13.90
C LEU A 82 15.82 -9.00 -13.62
N ASP A 83 17.02 -9.49 -13.36
CA ASP A 83 18.17 -8.61 -13.16
C ASP A 83 18.59 -7.86 -14.44
N PHE A 84 18.40 -8.45 -15.63
CA PHE A 84 18.54 -7.70 -16.88
C PHE A 84 17.44 -6.65 -17.06
N PHE A 85 16.23 -6.94 -16.59
CA PHE A 85 15.17 -5.95 -16.57
C PHE A 85 15.55 -4.80 -15.64
N LEU A 86 16.07 -5.09 -14.44
CA LEU A 86 16.57 -4.08 -13.50
C LEU A 86 17.66 -3.21 -14.12
N ARG A 87 18.64 -3.80 -14.82
CA ARG A 87 19.67 -3.03 -15.56
C ARG A 87 19.05 -2.06 -16.57
N TYR A 88 18.11 -2.54 -17.39
CA TYR A 88 17.41 -1.68 -18.35
C TYR A 88 16.60 -0.58 -17.66
N MET A 89 15.88 -0.91 -16.59
CA MET A 89 15.06 0.02 -15.84
C MET A 89 15.90 1.12 -15.17
N GLN A 90 17.02 0.76 -14.56
CA GLN A 90 17.97 1.71 -13.97
C GLN A 90 18.60 2.61 -15.04
N HIS A 91 18.95 2.06 -16.20
CA HIS A 91 19.50 2.83 -17.31
C HIS A 91 18.46 3.78 -17.93
N LYS A 92 17.22 3.32 -18.12
CA LYS A 92 16.17 4.07 -18.85
C LYS A 92 15.41 5.05 -17.96
N TYR A 93 15.14 4.68 -16.71
CA TYR A 93 14.27 5.41 -15.78
C TYR A 93 14.98 5.85 -14.50
N GLY A 94 16.18 5.32 -14.23
CA GLY A 94 17.00 5.71 -13.09
C GLY A 94 17.98 6.85 -13.40
N SER A 95 18.91 7.09 -12.48
CA SER A 95 19.88 8.21 -12.55
C SER A 95 21.10 7.92 -13.44
N GLY A 96 21.24 6.70 -13.97
CA GLY A 96 22.40 6.24 -14.74
C GLY A 96 22.15 6.28 -16.24
N GLY A 97 22.02 7.47 -16.82
CA GLY A 97 21.81 7.63 -18.28
C GLY A 97 23.13 7.79 -19.04
N GLY A 98 23.53 6.79 -19.82
CA GLY A 98 24.63 6.87 -20.78
C GLY A 98 25.25 5.51 -21.13
N GLY A 99 25.27 5.15 -22.42
CA GLY A 99 25.89 3.92 -22.94
C GLY A 99 24.89 2.85 -23.41
N ASP A 100 25.39 1.61 -23.60
CA ASP A 100 24.55 0.44 -23.85
C ASP A 100 23.94 -0.04 -22.52
N TRP A 101 22.62 -0.22 -22.48
CA TRP A 101 21.88 -0.60 -21.27
C TRP A 101 22.25 -1.99 -20.77
N LEU A 102 22.75 -2.87 -21.65
CA LEU A 102 23.14 -4.23 -21.28
C LEU A 102 24.30 -4.23 -20.27
N GLY A 103 25.09 -3.15 -20.26
CA GLY A 103 26.22 -2.93 -19.37
C GLY A 103 27.56 -3.32 -20.00
N SER A 104 28.65 -3.12 -19.26
CA SER A 104 29.98 -3.56 -19.68
C SER A 104 30.13 -5.08 -19.60
N GLU A 105 30.96 -5.66 -20.47
CA GLU A 105 31.17 -7.11 -20.54
C GLU A 105 31.69 -7.72 -19.22
N ASP A 106 32.45 -6.94 -18.44
CA ASP A 106 33.06 -7.35 -17.17
C ASP A 106 32.19 -7.10 -15.93
N ALA A 107 31.04 -6.45 -16.06
CA ALA A 107 30.22 -6.10 -14.90
C ALA A 107 29.34 -7.28 -14.44
N PRO A 108 29.40 -7.69 -13.16
CA PRO A 108 28.56 -8.76 -12.63
C PRO A 108 27.09 -8.33 -12.60
N LEU A 109 26.19 -9.30 -12.70
CA LEU A 109 24.75 -9.07 -12.63
C LEU A 109 24.34 -8.97 -11.16
N ARG A 110 23.63 -7.89 -10.82
CA ARG A 110 23.18 -7.59 -9.46
C ARG A 110 21.69 -7.26 -9.52
N GLY A 111 20.95 -7.70 -8.52
CA GLY A 111 19.52 -7.48 -8.44
C GLY A 111 18.88 -8.39 -7.39
N PHE A 112 17.88 -9.16 -7.80
CA PHE A 112 17.31 -10.20 -6.96
C PHE A 112 18.36 -11.27 -6.65
N SER A 113 18.20 -11.97 -5.52
CA SER A 113 19.08 -13.12 -5.25
C SER A 113 18.84 -14.17 -6.33
N TRP A 114 19.92 -14.64 -6.93
CA TRP A 114 19.90 -15.81 -7.80
C TRP A 114 21.19 -16.60 -7.60
N ARG A 115 21.07 -17.93 -7.64
CA ARG A 115 22.22 -18.85 -7.54
C ARG A 115 21.99 -20.11 -8.35
N GLY A 116 23.08 -20.72 -8.80
CA GLY A 116 23.09 -22.10 -9.32
C GLY A 116 22.74 -23.13 -8.23
N GLY A 117 22.67 -24.41 -8.60
CA GLY A 117 22.36 -25.52 -7.67
C GLY A 117 20.90 -25.98 -7.70
N SER A 118 20.55 -27.02 -6.94
CA SER A 118 19.24 -27.70 -6.98
C SER A 118 18.22 -27.23 -5.94
N GLU A 119 18.63 -26.51 -4.89
CA GLU A 119 17.75 -26.06 -3.79
C GLU A 119 17.20 -24.66 -4.01
N ARG A 120 16.02 -24.35 -3.48
CA ARG A 120 15.33 -23.06 -3.71
C ARG A 120 16.08 -21.81 -3.24
N ASP A 121 15.75 -20.68 -3.88
CA ASP A 121 16.32 -19.37 -3.57
C ASP A 121 15.22 -18.36 -3.20
N THR A 122 14.12 -18.36 -3.96
CA THR A 122 12.98 -17.46 -3.79
C THR A 122 11.78 -18.22 -3.22
N THR A 123 11.20 -17.75 -2.11
CA THR A 123 9.92 -18.23 -1.56
C THR A 123 8.86 -17.12 -1.70
N GLY A 124 7.59 -17.47 -1.94
CA GLY A 124 6.50 -16.51 -2.06
C GLY A 124 6.64 -15.48 -3.20
N ILE A 125 6.44 -14.20 -2.90
CA ILE A 125 6.55 -13.09 -3.88
C ILE A 125 7.45 -11.99 -3.32
N LEU A 126 8.42 -11.56 -4.12
CA LEU A 126 9.31 -10.44 -3.83
C LEU A 126 8.96 -9.28 -4.76
N MET A 127 9.01 -8.07 -4.20
CA MET A 127 8.94 -6.81 -4.95
C MET A 127 10.29 -6.13 -4.92
N TRP A 128 10.72 -5.54 -6.04
CA TRP A 128 11.90 -4.69 -6.01
C TRP A 128 11.66 -3.42 -5.17
N SER A 129 12.56 -3.11 -4.23
CA SER A 129 12.43 -1.95 -3.33
C SER A 129 12.42 -0.59 -4.04
N GLU A 130 12.99 -0.49 -5.23
CA GLU A 130 13.00 0.75 -6.00
C GLU A 130 11.84 0.78 -7.01
N VAL A 131 10.84 1.63 -6.75
CA VAL A 131 9.74 1.88 -7.68
C VAL A 131 10.19 2.88 -8.74
N PHE A 132 10.29 2.43 -9.99
CA PHE A 132 10.69 3.29 -11.11
C PHE A 132 9.55 4.21 -11.54
N LYS A 133 9.88 5.40 -12.02
CA LYS A 133 8.90 6.43 -12.38
C LYS A 133 9.13 6.88 -13.81
N THR A 134 8.06 6.98 -14.60
CA THR A 134 8.12 7.57 -15.94
C THR A 134 6.84 8.31 -16.28
N THR A 135 6.85 9.04 -17.40
CA THR A 135 5.66 9.62 -18.01
C THR A 135 5.48 8.98 -19.38
N LEU A 136 4.31 8.40 -19.61
CA LEU A 136 3.95 7.78 -20.90
C LEU A 136 3.75 8.86 -21.97
N GLU A 137 3.73 8.47 -23.24
CA GLU A 137 3.56 9.40 -24.38
C GLU A 137 2.23 10.18 -24.33
N ASN A 138 1.20 9.60 -23.70
CA ASN A 138 -0.09 10.23 -23.47
C ASN A 138 -0.08 11.27 -22.32
N GLY A 139 1.08 11.55 -21.71
CA GLY A 139 1.25 12.48 -20.59
C GLY A 139 0.96 11.88 -19.21
N GLU A 140 0.63 10.60 -19.14
CA GLU A 140 0.28 9.92 -17.88
C GLU A 140 1.52 9.57 -17.06
N LYS A 141 1.52 9.98 -15.78
CA LYS A 141 2.58 9.63 -14.83
C LYS A 141 2.34 8.24 -14.28
N VAL A 142 3.30 7.34 -14.47
CA VAL A 142 3.21 5.96 -14.01
C VAL A 142 4.35 5.59 -13.06
N ALA A 143 4.09 4.60 -12.22
CA ALA A 143 5.04 3.93 -11.36
C ALA A 143 5.19 2.48 -11.82
N ILE A 144 6.41 1.98 -11.93
CA ILE A 144 6.70 0.65 -12.48
C ILE A 144 7.28 -0.22 -11.38
N VAL A 145 6.68 -1.39 -11.19
CA VAL A 145 7.01 -2.35 -10.15
C VAL A 145 7.34 -3.69 -10.79
N LEU A 146 8.43 -4.32 -10.33
CA LEU A 146 8.83 -5.67 -10.72
C LEU A 146 8.53 -6.64 -9.58
N LEU A 147 7.88 -7.75 -9.92
CA LEU A 147 7.60 -8.85 -9.02
C LEU A 147 8.40 -10.09 -9.45
N ASP A 148 9.23 -10.60 -8.53
CA ASP A 148 9.81 -11.94 -8.65
C ASP A 148 8.95 -12.91 -7.85
N THR A 149 8.50 -13.97 -8.50
CA THR A 149 7.68 -15.00 -7.86
C THR A 149 8.50 -16.27 -7.65
N GLN A 150 8.17 -17.00 -6.59
CA GLN A 150 8.68 -18.34 -6.36
C GLN A 150 8.51 -19.21 -7.62
N GLY A 151 9.50 -20.07 -7.86
CA GLY A 151 9.38 -21.07 -8.89
C GLY A 151 8.31 -22.09 -8.56
N ALA A 152 7.31 -22.20 -9.43
CA ALA A 152 6.33 -23.26 -9.32
C ALA A 152 7.01 -24.63 -9.47
N PHE A 153 6.47 -25.65 -8.80
CA PHE A 153 6.86 -27.06 -8.91
C PHE A 153 8.25 -27.39 -8.33
N ASP A 154 8.58 -26.83 -7.17
CA ASP A 154 9.69 -27.34 -6.35
C ASP A 154 9.25 -28.57 -5.53
N SER A 155 10.20 -29.24 -4.89
CA SER A 155 9.94 -30.47 -4.10
C SER A 155 9.29 -30.21 -2.74
N GLU A 156 9.18 -28.96 -2.32
CA GLU A 156 8.73 -28.57 -0.97
C GLU A 156 7.38 -27.84 -0.98
N SER A 157 6.94 -27.33 -2.13
CA SER A 157 5.69 -26.62 -2.32
C SER A 157 4.63 -27.49 -2.95
N THR A 158 3.41 -27.35 -2.43
CA THR A 158 2.26 -28.07 -2.96
C THR A 158 1.82 -27.49 -4.32
N VAL A 159 1.06 -28.27 -5.10
CA VAL A 159 0.41 -27.76 -6.32
C VAL A 159 -0.45 -26.52 -6.01
N ARG A 160 -1.07 -26.49 -4.83
CA ARG A 160 -1.84 -25.36 -4.33
C ARG A 160 -0.98 -24.11 -4.11
N ASP A 161 0.21 -24.25 -3.52
CA ASP A 161 1.11 -23.13 -3.26
C ASP A 161 1.50 -22.45 -4.58
N ASN A 162 1.86 -23.28 -5.55
CA ASN A 162 2.24 -22.85 -6.88
C ASN A 162 1.08 -22.17 -7.61
N ALA A 163 -0.12 -22.74 -7.54
CA ALA A 163 -1.33 -22.17 -8.11
C ALA A 163 -1.68 -20.82 -7.46
N THR A 164 -1.49 -20.69 -6.14
CA THR A 164 -1.77 -19.47 -5.38
C THR A 164 -0.82 -18.34 -5.76
N VAL A 165 0.49 -18.60 -5.77
CA VAL A 165 1.50 -17.62 -6.21
C VAL A 165 1.26 -17.20 -7.65
N PHE A 166 0.97 -18.16 -8.54
CA PHE A 166 0.65 -17.86 -9.93
C PHE A 166 -0.60 -17.00 -10.04
N ALA A 167 -1.67 -17.35 -9.33
CA ALA A 167 -2.94 -16.63 -9.35
C ALA A 167 -2.79 -15.19 -8.88
N LEU A 168 -2.19 -14.99 -7.71
CA LEU A 168 -1.94 -13.68 -7.13
C LEU A 168 -1.11 -12.83 -8.10
N SER A 169 0.00 -13.39 -8.61
CA SER A 169 0.88 -12.66 -9.51
C SER A 169 0.19 -12.25 -10.82
N THR A 170 -0.70 -13.09 -11.36
CA THR A 170 -1.47 -12.81 -12.59
C THR A 170 -2.57 -11.78 -12.34
N MET A 171 -3.29 -11.87 -11.22
CA MET A 171 -4.33 -10.90 -10.87
C MET A 171 -3.77 -9.51 -10.59
N LEU A 172 -2.57 -9.44 -10.00
CA LEU A 172 -1.93 -8.19 -9.61
C LEU A 172 -1.13 -7.56 -10.76
N SER A 173 -0.58 -8.36 -11.67
CA SER A 173 0.25 -7.87 -12.78
C SER A 173 -0.58 -7.27 -13.92
N SER A 174 0.00 -6.27 -14.61
CA SER A 174 -0.48 -5.82 -15.91
C SER A 174 0.20 -6.59 -17.05
N THR A 175 1.45 -6.98 -16.84
CA THR A 175 2.20 -7.88 -17.74
C THR A 175 2.68 -9.09 -16.96
N GLN A 176 2.10 -10.25 -17.27
CA GLN A 176 2.51 -11.53 -16.72
C GLN A 176 3.44 -12.23 -17.71
N ILE A 177 4.68 -12.47 -17.31
CA ILE A 177 5.65 -13.23 -18.08
C ILE A 177 5.63 -14.66 -17.57
N TYR A 178 5.26 -15.59 -18.43
CA TYR A 178 5.26 -17.02 -18.13
C TYR A 178 6.53 -17.65 -18.70
N ASN A 179 7.52 -17.83 -17.83
CA ASN A 179 8.86 -18.34 -18.14
C ASN A 179 8.85 -19.87 -18.18
N LEU A 180 8.88 -20.40 -19.39
CA LEU A 180 8.83 -21.82 -19.72
C LEU A 180 10.19 -22.34 -20.19
N SER A 181 10.44 -23.63 -20.02
CA SER A 181 11.68 -24.27 -20.43
C SER A 181 11.45 -25.06 -21.72
N GLN A 182 12.26 -24.80 -22.74
CA GLN A 182 12.34 -25.49 -24.03
C GLN A 182 11.09 -25.40 -24.92
N ASN A 183 9.89 -25.66 -24.41
CA ASN A 183 8.66 -25.68 -25.21
C ASN A 183 7.44 -25.27 -24.36
N ILE A 184 6.31 -25.06 -25.02
CA ILE A 184 5.00 -24.90 -24.38
C ILE A 184 4.32 -26.28 -24.39
N GLN A 185 4.13 -26.86 -23.22
CA GLN A 185 3.51 -28.17 -23.04
C GLN A 185 2.02 -28.04 -22.66
N GLU A 186 1.26 -29.15 -22.68
CA GLU A 186 -0.18 -29.08 -22.34
C GLU A 186 -0.43 -28.86 -20.84
N ASP A 187 0.44 -29.37 -19.98
CA ASP A 187 0.42 -29.13 -18.53
C ASP A 187 0.66 -27.64 -18.20
N ASP A 188 1.52 -26.96 -18.95
CA ASP A 188 1.67 -25.50 -18.84
C ASP A 188 0.35 -24.76 -19.10
N LEU A 189 -0.41 -25.21 -20.11
CA LEU A 189 -1.71 -24.64 -20.43
C LEU A 189 -2.77 -25.01 -19.40
N GLN A 190 -2.70 -26.21 -18.81
CA GLN A 190 -3.62 -26.64 -17.75
C GLN A 190 -3.44 -25.82 -16.47
N HIS A 191 -2.23 -25.39 -16.13
CA HIS A 191 -2.04 -24.46 -15.01
C HIS A 191 -2.78 -23.12 -15.21
N LEU A 192 -2.97 -22.71 -16.47
CA LEU A 192 -3.77 -21.53 -16.79
C LEU A 192 -5.28 -21.74 -16.64
N GLN A 193 -5.75 -22.99 -16.53
CA GLN A 193 -7.18 -23.32 -16.46
C GLN A 193 -7.85 -22.70 -15.23
N LEU A 194 -7.18 -22.62 -14.08
CA LEU A 194 -7.74 -21.98 -12.89
C LEU A 194 -8.19 -20.54 -13.17
N PHE A 195 -7.48 -19.83 -14.04
CA PHE A 195 -7.78 -18.44 -14.43
C PHE A 195 -8.86 -18.33 -15.47
N THR A 196 -9.08 -19.38 -16.26
CA THR A 196 -10.11 -19.38 -17.28
C THR A 196 -11.52 -19.34 -16.70
N GLU A 197 -11.75 -20.04 -15.60
CA GLU A 197 -13.06 -20.03 -14.92
C GLU A 197 -13.32 -18.71 -14.20
N TYR A 198 -12.32 -18.17 -13.49
CA TYR A 198 -12.41 -16.82 -12.93
C TYR A 198 -12.64 -15.77 -14.01
N GLY A 199 -11.86 -15.87 -15.10
CA GLY A 199 -11.91 -14.87 -16.14
C GLY A 199 -13.22 -14.87 -16.91
N ARG A 200 -13.82 -16.05 -17.09
CA ARG A 200 -15.19 -16.19 -17.62
C ARG A 200 -16.21 -15.46 -16.75
N LEU A 201 -16.20 -15.69 -15.43
CA LEU A 201 -17.13 -15.02 -14.51
C LEU A 201 -16.92 -13.50 -14.50
N ALA A 202 -15.66 -13.05 -14.53
CA ALA A 202 -15.34 -11.62 -14.58
C ALA A 202 -15.80 -10.97 -15.89
N LEU A 203 -15.65 -11.67 -17.01
CA LEU A 203 -16.12 -11.23 -18.33
C LEU A 203 -17.65 -11.12 -18.35
N GLU A 204 -18.36 -12.12 -17.81
CA GLU A 204 -19.83 -12.11 -17.69
C GLU A 204 -20.33 -10.96 -16.82
N ALA A 205 -19.64 -10.65 -15.72
CA ALA A 205 -20.05 -9.60 -14.79
C ALA A 205 -19.72 -8.16 -15.26
N SER A 206 -18.61 -7.96 -15.98
CA SER A 206 -18.08 -6.62 -16.31
C SER A 206 -18.10 -6.27 -17.80
N GLY A 207 -18.21 -7.27 -18.68
CA GLY A 207 -18.04 -7.14 -20.12
C GLY A 207 -16.61 -6.83 -20.56
N THR A 208 -15.62 -6.88 -19.66
CA THR A 208 -14.21 -6.56 -19.94
C THR A 208 -13.29 -7.73 -19.62
N THR A 209 -12.20 -7.88 -20.38
CA THR A 209 -11.20 -8.92 -20.11
C THR A 209 -10.54 -8.69 -18.75
N PRO A 210 -10.47 -9.70 -17.88
CA PRO A 210 -9.97 -9.57 -16.51
C PRO A 210 -8.47 -9.34 -16.43
N PHE A 211 -7.71 -9.87 -17.40
CA PHE A 211 -6.26 -9.79 -17.45
C PHE A 211 -5.82 -9.04 -18.70
N GLN A 212 -4.62 -8.47 -18.62
CA GLN A 212 -4.10 -7.61 -19.67
C GLN A 212 -3.16 -8.41 -20.58
N ARG A 213 -1.86 -8.41 -20.30
CA ARG A 213 -0.86 -9.03 -21.18
C ARG A 213 -0.29 -10.31 -20.57
N LEU A 214 -0.37 -11.41 -21.31
CA LEU A 214 0.35 -12.66 -21.03
C LEU A 214 1.47 -12.84 -22.06
N GLN A 215 2.71 -12.87 -21.58
CA GLN A 215 3.90 -13.11 -22.39
C GLN A 215 4.45 -14.50 -22.10
N PHE A 216 4.25 -15.44 -23.00
CA PHE A 216 5.00 -16.68 -22.99
C PHE A 216 6.47 -16.38 -23.31
N LEU A 217 7.37 -16.86 -22.46
CA LEU A 217 8.81 -16.76 -22.66
C LEU A 217 9.39 -18.16 -22.63
N VAL A 218 9.69 -18.69 -23.82
CA VAL A 218 10.25 -20.03 -23.97
C VAL A 218 11.77 -19.92 -23.92
N ARG A 219 12.36 -20.39 -22.83
CA ARG A 219 13.81 -20.45 -22.60
C ARG A 219 14.41 -21.64 -23.33
N ASP A 220 15.68 -21.55 -23.71
CA ASP A 220 16.43 -22.66 -24.29
C ASP A 220 15.74 -23.31 -25.50
N TRP A 221 15.17 -22.48 -26.39
CA TRP A 221 14.54 -22.95 -27.62
C TRP A 221 15.61 -23.59 -28.53
N SER A 222 15.45 -24.88 -28.79
CA SER A 222 16.45 -25.69 -29.50
C SER A 222 16.19 -25.82 -31.01
N PHE A 223 15.09 -25.26 -31.52
CA PHE A 223 14.64 -25.47 -32.91
C PHE A 223 14.55 -24.17 -33.72
N PRO A 224 15.61 -23.34 -33.79
CA PRO A 224 15.59 -22.08 -34.53
C PRO A 224 15.33 -22.26 -36.04
N TYR A 225 15.58 -23.46 -36.57
CA TYR A 225 15.30 -23.84 -37.95
C TYR A 225 13.81 -24.11 -38.22
N GLU A 226 13.01 -24.42 -37.19
CA GLU A 226 11.55 -24.59 -37.32
C GLU A 226 10.83 -23.26 -37.11
N ALA A 227 11.26 -22.49 -36.10
CA ALA A 227 10.78 -21.15 -35.83
C ALA A 227 11.95 -20.30 -35.30
N PRO A 228 12.23 -19.13 -35.91
CA PRO A 228 13.39 -18.31 -35.53
C PRO A 228 13.26 -17.76 -34.10
N TYR A 229 14.38 -17.41 -33.49
CA TYR A 229 14.39 -16.73 -32.19
C TYR A 229 13.65 -15.38 -32.25
N GLY A 230 13.14 -14.96 -31.10
CA GLY A 230 12.42 -13.69 -30.97
C GLY A 230 10.90 -13.82 -30.96
N ALA A 231 10.23 -12.67 -31.11
CA ALA A 231 8.78 -12.57 -31.07
C ALA A 231 8.10 -13.15 -32.34
N GLU A 232 8.77 -13.12 -33.49
CA GLU A 232 8.23 -13.61 -34.75
C GLU A 232 8.01 -15.13 -34.73
N GLY A 233 9.06 -15.91 -34.44
CA GLY A 233 8.92 -17.35 -34.28
C GLY A 233 8.07 -17.71 -33.06
N GLY A 234 8.11 -16.89 -32.00
CA GLY A 234 7.22 -17.06 -30.84
C GLY A 234 5.75 -17.00 -31.23
N ARG A 235 5.35 -16.01 -32.05
CA ARG A 235 3.99 -15.90 -32.58
C ARG A 235 3.58 -17.14 -33.38
N GLU A 236 4.46 -17.67 -34.21
CA GLU A 236 4.21 -18.87 -35.00
C GLU A 236 3.97 -20.10 -34.12
N ILE A 237 4.86 -20.35 -33.15
CA ILE A 237 4.71 -21.47 -32.21
C ILE A 237 3.45 -21.32 -31.37
N LEU A 238 3.19 -20.12 -30.85
CA LEU A 238 1.99 -19.85 -30.04
C LEU A 238 0.71 -20.10 -30.83
N GLN A 239 0.61 -19.61 -32.07
CA GLN A 239 -0.53 -19.85 -32.95
C GLN A 239 -0.74 -21.34 -33.20
N ARG A 240 0.33 -22.11 -33.44
CA ARG A 240 0.23 -23.57 -33.61
C ARG A 240 -0.26 -24.28 -32.34
N ARG A 241 0.21 -23.87 -31.15
CA ARG A 241 -0.15 -24.49 -29.87
C ARG A 241 -1.56 -24.15 -29.40
N LEU A 242 -2.00 -22.91 -29.61
CA LEU A 242 -3.34 -22.42 -29.26
C LEU A 242 -4.40 -22.73 -30.33
N LYS A 243 -4.02 -23.21 -31.52
CA LYS A 243 -4.97 -23.62 -32.55
C LYS A 243 -5.90 -24.71 -32.02
N THR A 244 -7.19 -24.40 -31.97
CA THR A 244 -8.26 -25.37 -31.76
C THR A 244 -8.50 -26.13 -33.06
N SER A 245 -8.69 -27.44 -32.96
CA SER A 245 -9.07 -28.29 -34.08
C SER A 245 -10.22 -29.17 -33.63
N ASP A 246 -11.22 -29.37 -34.49
CA ASP A 246 -12.46 -30.06 -34.15
C ASP A 246 -12.22 -31.51 -33.69
N ASN A 247 -11.10 -32.10 -34.08
CA ASN A 247 -10.67 -33.45 -33.67
C ASN A 247 -10.05 -33.53 -32.25
N LYS A 248 -9.85 -32.41 -31.54
CA LYS A 248 -9.29 -32.41 -30.17
C LYS A 248 -10.39 -32.66 -29.13
N HIS A 249 -10.02 -33.22 -27.98
CA HIS A 249 -10.94 -33.40 -26.85
C HIS A 249 -11.61 -32.06 -26.47
N PRO A 250 -12.93 -32.03 -26.19
CA PRO A 250 -13.67 -30.78 -25.91
C PRO A 250 -13.05 -29.93 -24.80
N GLU A 251 -12.49 -30.54 -23.75
CA GLU A 251 -11.81 -29.82 -22.66
C GLU A 251 -10.57 -29.05 -23.12
N LEU A 252 -9.81 -29.61 -24.08
CA LEU A 252 -8.63 -28.94 -24.63
C LEU A 252 -8.99 -27.79 -25.56
N GLN A 253 -10.18 -27.83 -26.16
CA GLN A 253 -10.72 -26.75 -26.97
C GLN A 253 -11.22 -25.60 -26.10
N SER A 254 -12.01 -25.90 -25.06
CA SER A 254 -12.54 -24.90 -24.14
C SER A 254 -11.41 -24.17 -23.41
N LEU A 255 -10.38 -24.89 -22.95
CA LEU A 255 -9.20 -24.29 -22.31
C LEU A 255 -8.54 -23.22 -23.20
N ARG A 256 -8.28 -23.53 -24.47
CA ARG A 256 -7.63 -22.60 -25.42
C ARG A 256 -8.50 -21.40 -25.76
N GLN A 257 -9.80 -21.61 -25.93
CA GLN A 257 -10.76 -20.53 -26.15
C GLN A 257 -10.79 -19.59 -24.96
N HIS A 258 -10.83 -20.14 -23.74
CA HIS A 258 -10.87 -19.32 -22.54
C HIS A 258 -9.55 -18.58 -22.26
N ILE A 259 -8.39 -19.21 -22.49
CA ILE A 259 -7.11 -18.50 -22.37
C ILE A 259 -7.12 -17.26 -23.27
N THR A 260 -7.59 -17.41 -24.51
CA THR A 260 -7.66 -16.32 -25.49
C THR A 260 -8.69 -15.24 -25.10
N SER A 261 -9.77 -15.60 -24.38
CA SER A 261 -10.78 -14.63 -23.94
C SER A 261 -10.44 -13.92 -22.62
N CYS A 262 -9.55 -14.48 -21.80
CA CYS A 262 -9.22 -13.93 -20.48
C CYS A 262 -8.14 -12.84 -20.52
N PHE A 263 -7.28 -12.83 -21.54
CA PHE A 263 -6.18 -11.87 -21.68
C PHE A 263 -6.43 -10.95 -22.89
N SER A 264 -6.24 -9.64 -22.71
CA SER A 264 -6.33 -8.68 -23.81
C SER A 264 -5.24 -8.85 -24.88
N GLU A 265 -4.06 -9.34 -24.47
CA GLU A 265 -2.94 -9.62 -25.36
C GLU A 265 -2.23 -10.90 -24.91
N ILE A 266 -1.98 -11.81 -25.86
CA ILE A 266 -1.15 -12.99 -25.64
C ILE A 266 -0.03 -12.98 -26.67
N ALA A 267 1.20 -12.95 -26.18
CA ALA A 267 2.40 -12.92 -26.99
C ALA A 267 3.35 -14.06 -26.58
N CYS A 268 4.27 -14.42 -27.47
CA CYS A 268 5.29 -15.42 -27.20
C CYS A 268 6.64 -14.95 -27.73
N PHE A 269 7.71 -15.25 -27.00
CA PHE A 269 9.08 -14.93 -27.37
C PHE A 269 9.95 -16.17 -27.17
N LEU A 270 10.71 -16.56 -28.20
CA LEU A 270 11.63 -17.70 -28.15
C LEU A 270 13.05 -17.21 -27.85
N MET A 271 13.61 -17.64 -26.73
CA MET A 271 14.97 -17.33 -26.31
C MET A 271 15.92 -18.50 -26.64
N PRO A 272 17.13 -18.23 -27.15
CA PRO A 272 18.17 -19.24 -27.26
C PRO A 272 18.68 -19.67 -25.87
N HIS A 273 19.51 -20.69 -25.84
CA HIS A 273 20.22 -21.11 -24.63
C HIS A 273 21.33 -20.08 -24.28
N PRO A 274 21.50 -19.68 -23.00
CA PRO A 274 22.46 -18.63 -22.61
C PRO A 274 23.93 -19.06 -22.68
N GLY A 275 24.20 -20.35 -22.83
CA GLY A 275 25.54 -20.94 -22.90
C GLY A 275 25.79 -21.95 -21.77
N LEU A 276 26.66 -22.93 -22.01
CA LEU A 276 26.95 -23.98 -21.02
C LEU A 276 27.62 -23.42 -19.76
N ARG A 277 28.42 -22.35 -19.90
CA ARG A 277 29.05 -21.68 -18.74
C ARG A 277 28.01 -21.12 -17.78
N VAL A 278 26.99 -20.44 -18.30
CA VAL A 278 25.88 -19.90 -17.52
C VAL A 278 25.11 -21.01 -16.79
N ALA A 279 24.88 -22.14 -17.48
CA ALA A 279 24.08 -23.24 -16.95
C ALA A 279 24.81 -24.12 -15.92
N THR A 280 26.13 -24.27 -16.04
CA THR A 280 26.89 -25.30 -15.29
C THR A 280 27.95 -24.73 -14.35
N SER A 281 28.42 -23.50 -14.55
CA SER A 281 29.50 -22.95 -13.75
C SER A 281 28.97 -22.41 -12.41
N PRO A 282 29.46 -22.92 -11.26
CA PRO A 282 29.08 -22.39 -9.95
C PRO A 282 29.70 -21.02 -9.66
N ALA A 283 30.74 -20.64 -10.41
CA ALA A 283 31.44 -19.36 -10.27
C ALA A 283 30.88 -18.25 -11.19
N PHE A 284 29.83 -18.54 -11.95
CA PHE A 284 29.23 -17.56 -12.84
C PHE A 284 28.50 -16.47 -12.04
N ASP A 285 28.89 -15.21 -12.26
CA ASP A 285 28.39 -14.02 -11.56
C ASP A 285 27.58 -13.07 -12.48
N GLY A 286 27.17 -13.56 -13.66
CA GLY A 286 26.30 -12.81 -14.56
C GLY A 286 27.00 -11.88 -15.56
N ARG A 287 28.33 -11.96 -15.67
CA ARG A 287 29.10 -11.18 -16.67
C ARG A 287 28.73 -11.56 -18.10
N LEU A 288 28.65 -10.57 -18.98
CA LEU A 288 28.19 -10.76 -20.36
C LEU A 288 29.21 -11.50 -21.23
N GLN A 289 30.49 -11.45 -20.87
CA GLN A 289 31.57 -12.11 -21.62
C GLN A 289 31.40 -13.64 -21.67
N ASP A 290 30.72 -14.19 -20.66
CA ASP A 290 30.49 -15.63 -20.49
C ASP A 290 29.12 -16.07 -21.02
N ILE A 291 28.36 -15.14 -21.62
CA ILE A 291 27.01 -15.36 -22.19
C ILE A 291 27.11 -15.43 -23.72
N GLU A 292 26.41 -16.39 -24.31
CA GLU A 292 26.38 -16.59 -25.76
C GLU A 292 25.90 -15.33 -26.52
N PRO A 293 26.56 -14.93 -27.62
CA PRO A 293 26.22 -13.72 -28.37
C PRO A 293 24.78 -13.69 -28.92
N GLU A 294 24.23 -14.86 -29.25
CA GLU A 294 22.84 -14.97 -29.73
C GLU A 294 21.84 -14.67 -28.61
N PHE A 295 22.12 -15.12 -27.39
CA PHE A 295 21.32 -14.79 -26.21
C PHE A 295 21.35 -13.30 -25.91
N LYS A 296 22.53 -12.67 -26.01
CA LYS A 296 22.67 -11.21 -25.84
C LYS A 296 21.83 -10.44 -26.87
N ARG A 297 21.85 -10.85 -28.15
CA ARG A 297 21.02 -10.27 -29.21
C ARG A 297 19.52 -10.43 -28.93
N SER A 298 19.08 -11.60 -28.46
CA SER A 298 17.69 -11.82 -28.09
C SER A 298 17.27 -11.00 -26.86
N LEU A 299 18.14 -10.83 -25.86
CA LEU A 299 17.89 -9.92 -24.72
C LEU A 299 17.72 -8.47 -25.18
N GLN A 300 18.57 -8.01 -26.10
CA GLN A 300 18.48 -6.67 -26.70
C GLN A 300 17.14 -6.41 -27.42
N GLN A 301 16.43 -7.46 -27.83
CA GLN A 301 15.08 -7.35 -28.39
C GLN A 301 13.99 -7.51 -27.32
N LEU A 302 14.09 -8.52 -26.46
CA LEU A 302 13.09 -8.87 -25.46
C LEU A 302 12.87 -7.74 -24.45
N VAL A 303 13.94 -7.19 -23.87
CA VAL A 303 13.83 -6.27 -22.75
C VAL A 303 13.17 -4.95 -23.17
N PRO A 304 13.58 -4.28 -24.26
CA PRO A 304 12.87 -3.10 -24.74
C PRO A 304 11.44 -3.40 -25.20
N MET A 305 11.17 -4.58 -25.77
CA MET A 305 9.83 -4.98 -26.19
C MET A 305 8.85 -5.05 -25.00
N LEU A 306 9.33 -5.35 -23.80
CA LEU A 306 8.50 -5.43 -22.59
C LEU A 306 8.53 -4.15 -21.74
N LEU A 307 9.66 -3.42 -21.72
CA LEU A 307 9.91 -2.37 -20.73
C LEU A 307 10.09 -0.97 -21.34
N SER A 308 10.07 -0.82 -22.67
CA SER A 308 10.09 0.49 -23.30
C SER A 308 8.87 1.32 -22.91
N PRO A 309 8.95 2.67 -22.93
CA PRO A 309 7.83 3.51 -22.54
C PRO A 309 6.52 3.22 -23.29
N GLN A 310 6.60 2.78 -24.56
CA GLN A 310 5.43 2.41 -25.35
C GLN A 310 4.83 1.05 -24.98
N ALA A 311 5.64 0.14 -24.42
CA ALA A 311 5.21 -1.20 -24.04
C ALA A 311 4.62 -1.26 -22.63
N LEU A 312 4.83 -0.22 -21.81
CA LEU A 312 4.33 -0.18 -20.43
C LEU A 312 2.81 0.03 -20.42
N VAL A 313 2.09 -0.99 -19.95
CA VAL A 313 0.64 -0.95 -19.82
C VAL A 313 0.26 -0.72 -18.34
N PRO A 314 -0.39 0.40 -17.99
CA PRO A 314 -0.93 0.61 -16.65
C PRO A 314 -1.92 -0.49 -16.28
N LYS A 315 -1.90 -0.90 -15.01
CA LYS A 315 -2.80 -1.93 -14.49
C LYS A 315 -4.24 -1.43 -14.55
N LEU A 316 -5.08 -2.24 -15.20
CA LEU A 316 -6.52 -2.04 -15.26
C LEU A 316 -7.25 -3.15 -14.51
N ILE A 317 -8.21 -2.77 -13.68
CA ILE A 317 -9.18 -3.69 -13.08
C ILE A 317 -10.57 -3.11 -13.32
N ASN A 318 -11.47 -3.89 -13.93
CA ASN A 318 -12.80 -3.43 -14.37
C ASN A 318 -12.77 -2.21 -15.32
N GLY A 319 -11.71 -2.09 -16.13
CA GLY A 319 -11.46 -0.94 -17.00
C GLY A 319 -11.05 0.34 -16.27
N GLN A 320 -10.84 0.29 -14.96
CA GLN A 320 -10.29 1.40 -14.18
C GLN A 320 -8.81 1.24 -13.96
N LYS A 321 -8.09 2.36 -14.02
CA LYS A 321 -6.67 2.43 -13.70
C LYS A 321 -6.47 2.24 -12.21
N VAL A 322 -5.50 1.40 -11.87
CA VAL A 322 -5.10 1.10 -10.51
C VAL A 322 -3.89 1.97 -10.17
N THR A 323 -3.95 2.71 -9.07
CA THR A 323 -2.80 3.44 -8.53
C THR A 323 -1.92 2.55 -7.65
N CYS A 324 -0.72 3.02 -7.27
CA CYS A 324 0.10 2.30 -6.28
C CYS A 324 -0.64 2.09 -4.95
N ARG A 325 -1.40 3.08 -4.50
CA ARG A 325 -2.24 2.96 -3.30
C ARG A 325 -3.32 1.90 -3.47
N ASP A 326 -4.01 1.90 -4.60
CA ASP A 326 -5.07 0.94 -4.89
C ASP A 326 -4.51 -0.49 -4.92
N LEU A 327 -3.30 -0.66 -5.48
CA LEU A 327 -2.62 -1.95 -5.58
C LEU A 327 -2.43 -2.61 -4.20
N LEU A 328 -2.08 -1.83 -3.18
CA LEU A 328 -1.99 -2.32 -1.79
C LEU A 328 -3.32 -2.91 -1.33
N GLN A 329 -4.44 -2.24 -1.62
CA GLN A 329 -5.77 -2.73 -1.24
C GLN A 329 -6.12 -4.04 -1.97
N TYR A 330 -5.79 -4.13 -3.26
CA TYR A 330 -5.95 -5.38 -4.03
C TYR A 330 -5.11 -6.52 -3.45
N PHE A 331 -3.86 -6.26 -3.05
CA PHE A 331 -3.03 -7.26 -2.36
C PHE A 331 -3.71 -7.76 -1.08
N LYS A 332 -4.19 -6.86 -0.22
CA LYS A 332 -4.86 -7.24 1.04
C LYS A 332 -6.11 -8.09 0.79
N SER A 333 -6.98 -7.64 -0.11
CA SER A 333 -8.22 -8.36 -0.44
C SER A 333 -7.93 -9.73 -1.06
N TYR A 334 -7.00 -9.84 -2.01
CA TYR A 334 -6.67 -11.13 -2.61
C TYR A 334 -6.02 -12.07 -1.61
N MET A 335 -5.07 -11.59 -0.82
CA MET A 335 -4.41 -12.42 0.20
C MET A 335 -5.40 -12.97 1.22
N ASN A 336 -6.42 -12.21 1.62
CA ASN A 336 -7.46 -12.68 2.54
C ASN A 336 -8.23 -13.90 2.01
N ILE A 337 -8.45 -13.99 0.70
CA ILE A 337 -9.13 -15.14 0.09
C ILE A 337 -8.25 -16.40 0.14
N TYR A 338 -6.94 -16.24 -0.09
CA TYR A 338 -5.99 -17.36 -0.14
C TYR A 338 -5.48 -17.82 1.23
N LYS A 339 -5.94 -17.18 2.33
CA LYS A 339 -5.66 -17.63 3.71
C LYS A 339 -6.33 -18.96 4.07
N GLY A 340 -7.44 -19.33 3.41
CA GLY A 340 -8.16 -20.58 3.67
C GLY A 340 -7.34 -21.83 3.33
N ASN A 341 -7.80 -23.03 3.70
CA ASN A 341 -7.07 -24.29 3.42
C ASN A 341 -7.27 -24.84 1.99
N GLU A 342 -8.17 -24.24 1.22
CA GLU A 342 -8.55 -24.68 -0.13
C GLU A 342 -8.25 -23.58 -1.15
N LEU A 343 -8.08 -23.97 -2.42
CA LEU A 343 -8.05 -23.00 -3.51
C LEU A 343 -9.42 -22.32 -3.58
N PRO A 344 -9.47 -20.99 -3.62
CA PRO A 344 -10.75 -20.30 -3.58
C PRO A 344 -11.54 -20.54 -4.85
N GLU A 345 -12.85 -20.64 -4.68
CA GLU A 345 -13.76 -20.70 -5.81
C GLU A 345 -13.65 -19.42 -6.67
N PRO A 346 -13.76 -19.53 -8.00
CA PRO A 346 -13.80 -18.38 -8.91
C PRO A 346 -14.78 -17.27 -8.52
N LYS A 347 -15.91 -17.62 -7.89
CA LYS A 347 -16.89 -16.65 -7.37
C LYS A 347 -16.33 -15.81 -6.23
N SER A 348 -15.57 -16.43 -5.32
CA SER A 348 -14.91 -15.74 -4.20
C SER A 348 -13.84 -14.77 -4.69
N MET A 349 -13.09 -15.15 -5.72
CA MET A 349 -12.12 -14.25 -6.38
C MET A 349 -12.79 -13.01 -6.99
N LEU A 350 -13.95 -13.19 -7.64
CA LEU A 350 -14.72 -12.09 -8.21
C LEU A 350 -15.30 -11.18 -7.12
N ALA A 351 -15.87 -11.77 -6.06
CA ALA A 351 -16.42 -11.03 -4.93
C ALA A 351 -15.34 -10.17 -4.25
N ALA A 352 -14.14 -10.71 -4.04
CA ALA A 352 -13.05 -9.95 -3.44
C ALA A 352 -12.48 -8.87 -4.36
N THR A 353 -12.48 -9.09 -5.69
CA THR A 353 -12.14 -8.01 -6.65
C THR A 353 -13.15 -6.87 -6.53
N ALA A 354 -14.43 -7.19 -6.36
CA ALA A 354 -15.48 -6.21 -6.14
C ALA A 354 -15.30 -5.48 -4.80
N GLU A 355 -15.02 -6.21 -3.71
CA GLU A 355 -14.71 -5.63 -2.40
C GLU A 355 -13.50 -4.69 -2.46
N ALA A 356 -12.37 -5.14 -3.03
CA ALA A 356 -11.17 -4.32 -3.17
C ALA A 356 -11.43 -3.02 -3.95
N ASN A 357 -12.21 -3.11 -5.04
CA ASN A 357 -12.58 -1.95 -5.84
C ASN A 357 -13.47 -0.96 -5.06
N ASN A 358 -14.42 -1.46 -4.27
CA ASN A 358 -15.24 -0.62 -3.39
C ASN A 358 -14.41 0.01 -2.27
N LEU A 359 -13.54 -0.73 -1.60
CA LEU A 359 -12.65 -0.22 -0.55
C LEU A 359 -11.70 0.86 -1.07
N THR A 360 -11.20 0.67 -2.29
CA THR A 360 -10.39 1.67 -2.99
C THR A 360 -11.19 2.96 -3.24
N ALA A 361 -12.44 2.84 -3.69
CA ALA A 361 -13.33 3.99 -3.89
C ALA A 361 -13.65 4.70 -2.56
N VAL A 362 -13.82 3.97 -1.46
CA VAL A 362 -14.00 4.54 -0.11
C VAL A 362 -12.76 5.32 0.33
N ALA A 363 -11.56 4.75 0.15
CA ALA A 363 -10.31 5.40 0.53
C ALA A 363 -10.09 6.72 -0.23
N GLU A 364 -10.35 6.74 -1.54
CA GLU A 364 -10.27 7.95 -2.36
C GLU A 364 -11.29 9.01 -1.93
N ALA A 365 -12.54 8.61 -1.67
CA ALA A 365 -13.58 9.53 -1.21
C ALA A 365 -13.23 10.15 0.16
N LYS A 366 -12.66 9.37 1.08
CA LYS A 366 -12.14 9.86 2.36
C LYS A 366 -11.04 10.89 2.17
N GLU A 367 -10.08 10.64 1.29
CA GLU A 367 -9.01 11.61 1.02
C GLU A 367 -9.54 12.92 0.44
N VAL A 368 -10.49 12.85 -0.50
CA VAL A 368 -11.16 14.05 -1.03
C VAL A 368 -11.80 14.85 0.10
N TYR A 369 -12.46 14.17 1.04
CA TYR A 369 -13.03 14.82 2.23
C TYR A 369 -11.96 15.44 3.12
N THR A 370 -10.94 14.67 3.52
CA THR A 370 -9.85 15.13 4.40
C THR A 370 -9.14 16.35 3.81
N ARG A 371 -8.77 16.32 2.53
CA ARG A 371 -8.10 17.42 1.85
C ARG A 371 -8.95 18.69 1.83
N LEU A 372 -10.23 18.57 1.48
CA LEU A 372 -11.14 19.72 1.43
C LEU A 372 -11.42 20.28 2.84
N MET A 373 -11.54 19.42 3.86
CA MET A 373 -11.69 19.86 5.25
C MET A 373 -10.42 20.54 5.78
N GLU A 374 -9.23 20.05 5.45
CA GLU A 374 -7.97 20.72 5.79
C GLU A 374 -7.84 22.11 5.15
N GLU A 375 -8.30 22.28 3.90
CA GLU A 375 -8.33 23.59 3.24
C GLU A 375 -9.25 24.61 3.97
N ILE A 376 -10.28 24.13 4.67
CA ILE A 376 -11.28 24.93 5.36
C ILE A 376 -10.88 25.19 6.81
N CYS A 377 -10.59 24.14 7.58
CA CYS A 377 -10.36 24.20 9.03
C CYS A 377 -9.02 23.60 9.50
N GLY A 378 -8.08 23.32 8.60
CA GLY A 378 -6.74 22.82 8.93
C GLY A 378 -5.93 23.78 9.81
N GLY A 379 -4.82 23.33 10.40
CA GLY A 379 -4.11 24.04 11.48
C GLY A 379 -3.78 25.52 11.22
N ALA A 380 -3.43 25.88 9.99
CA ALA A 380 -3.10 27.26 9.58
C ALA A 380 -4.33 28.16 9.37
N LYS A 381 -5.55 27.61 9.37
CA LYS A 381 -6.79 28.34 9.11
C LYS A 381 -7.39 28.91 10.41
N PRO A 382 -7.98 30.12 10.37
CA PRO A 382 -8.60 30.72 11.54
C PRO A 382 -9.81 29.91 12.05
N TYR A 383 -10.24 30.18 13.27
CA TYR A 383 -11.46 29.60 13.83
C TYR A 383 -12.66 29.87 12.92
N LEU A 384 -13.40 28.81 12.62
CA LEU A 384 -14.68 28.89 11.91
C LEU A 384 -15.84 28.69 12.89
N GLN A 385 -16.92 29.45 12.75
CA GLN A 385 -18.12 29.27 13.59
C GLN A 385 -18.73 27.88 13.39
N SER A 386 -19.19 27.21 14.46
CA SER A 386 -19.68 25.83 14.40
C SER A 386 -20.76 25.59 13.34
N ALA A 387 -21.74 26.49 13.23
CA ALA A 387 -22.78 26.39 12.20
C ALA A 387 -22.26 26.48 10.76
N MET A 388 -21.23 27.31 10.53
CA MET A 388 -20.57 27.41 9.21
C MET A 388 -19.71 26.17 8.93
N LEU A 389 -19.07 25.62 9.96
CA LEU A 389 -18.28 24.40 9.85
C LEU A 389 -19.16 23.19 9.52
N GLU A 390 -20.33 23.07 10.16
CA GLU A 390 -21.34 22.03 9.85
C GLU A 390 -21.86 22.16 8.42
N ALA A 391 -22.16 23.39 7.96
CA ALA A 391 -22.60 23.62 6.59
C ALA A 391 -21.53 23.23 5.55
N GLU A 392 -20.26 23.58 5.81
CA GLU A 392 -19.14 23.17 4.97
C GLU A 392 -18.91 21.66 5.01
N HIS A 393 -19.04 21.03 6.18
CA HIS A 393 -18.97 19.58 6.31
C HIS A 393 -20.00 18.88 5.42
N HIS A 394 -21.28 19.28 5.47
CA HIS A 394 -22.30 18.69 4.61
C HIS A 394 -21.95 18.83 3.12
N ARG A 395 -21.49 20.02 2.71
CA ARG A 395 -21.08 20.28 1.32
C ARG A 395 -19.91 19.39 0.88
N VAL A 396 -18.90 19.22 1.73
CA VAL A 396 -17.72 18.41 1.44
C VAL A 396 -18.03 16.92 1.48
N ARG A 397 -18.87 16.49 2.43
CA ARG A 397 -19.39 15.13 2.52
C ARG A 397 -20.14 14.75 1.25
N ASP A 398 -21.05 15.60 0.78
CA ASP A 398 -21.82 15.33 -0.44
C ASP A 398 -20.91 15.24 -1.68
N LYS A 399 -19.83 16.03 -1.73
CA LYS A 399 -18.80 15.91 -2.76
C LYS A 399 -18.03 14.59 -2.69
N ALA A 400 -17.65 14.14 -1.49
CA ALA A 400 -16.98 12.86 -1.29
C ALA A 400 -17.89 11.68 -1.67
N LEU A 401 -19.18 11.74 -1.29
CA LEU A 401 -20.18 10.75 -1.68
C LEU A 401 -20.41 10.74 -3.20
N HIS A 402 -20.47 11.90 -3.83
CA HIS A 402 -20.55 11.98 -5.30
C HIS A 402 -19.31 11.37 -5.97
N ALA A 403 -18.11 11.64 -5.46
CA ALA A 403 -16.87 11.02 -5.96
C ALA A 403 -16.95 9.49 -5.87
N PHE A 404 -17.38 8.95 -4.72
CA PHE A 404 -17.61 7.51 -4.54
C PHE A 404 -18.63 6.95 -5.54
N GLN A 405 -19.79 7.61 -5.70
CA GLN A 405 -20.87 7.14 -6.57
C GLN A 405 -20.49 7.17 -8.05
N SER A 406 -19.78 8.22 -8.48
CA SER A 406 -19.37 8.42 -9.89
C SER A 406 -18.36 7.39 -10.39
N LYS A 407 -17.63 6.72 -9.48
CA LYS A 407 -16.65 5.68 -9.83
C LYS A 407 -17.38 4.39 -10.25
N ARG A 408 -16.99 3.80 -11.38
CA ARG A 408 -17.47 2.47 -11.82
C ARG A 408 -17.10 1.41 -10.78
N LYS A 409 -18.07 0.65 -10.27
CA LYS A 409 -17.87 -0.37 -9.22
C LYS A 409 -18.39 -1.74 -9.67
N MET A 410 -17.79 -2.83 -9.16
CA MET A 410 -18.27 -4.20 -9.35
C MET A 410 -19.21 -4.62 -8.21
N GLY A 411 -20.07 -5.63 -8.46
CA GLY A 411 -20.94 -6.23 -7.42
C GLY A 411 -22.35 -5.66 -7.31
N GLY A 412 -22.74 -4.73 -8.19
CA GLY A 412 -24.07 -4.12 -8.21
C GLY A 412 -24.28 -3.04 -7.14
N ASP A 413 -25.45 -2.40 -7.21
CA ASP A 413 -25.75 -1.24 -6.35
C ASP A 413 -25.90 -1.62 -4.87
N VAL A 414 -26.35 -2.84 -4.57
CA VAL A 414 -26.60 -3.31 -3.19
C VAL A 414 -25.30 -3.41 -2.38
N ILE A 415 -24.24 -3.98 -2.95
CA ILE A 415 -22.93 -4.06 -2.29
C ILE A 415 -22.35 -2.65 -2.12
N SER A 416 -22.46 -1.83 -3.17
CA SER A 416 -22.00 -0.44 -3.15
C SER A 416 -22.73 0.40 -2.08
N GLU A 417 -24.01 0.14 -1.82
CA GLU A 417 -24.80 0.84 -0.81
C GLU A 417 -24.28 0.59 0.61
N GLY A 418 -23.85 -0.65 0.90
CA GLY A 418 -23.21 -1.00 2.17
C GLY A 418 -21.95 -0.18 2.44
N TYR A 419 -21.05 -0.11 1.46
CA TYR A 419 -19.85 0.73 1.55
C TYR A 419 -20.15 2.22 1.59
N CYS A 420 -21.20 2.69 0.92
CA CYS A 420 -21.64 4.08 0.98
C CYS A 420 -22.11 4.47 2.39
N LYS A 421 -22.82 3.57 3.08
CA LYS A 421 -23.25 3.78 4.48
C LYS A 421 -22.04 3.83 5.41
N GLN A 422 -21.11 2.88 5.26
CA GLN A 422 -19.87 2.87 6.02
C GLN A 422 -19.05 4.15 5.81
N LEU A 423 -18.86 4.56 4.55
CA LEU A 423 -18.18 5.82 4.21
C LEU A 423 -18.86 7.01 4.90
N THR A 424 -20.18 7.09 4.86
CA THR A 424 -20.92 8.19 5.52
C THR A 424 -20.62 8.22 7.02
N GLN A 425 -20.67 7.07 7.70
CA GLN A 425 -20.34 6.99 9.12
C GLN A 425 -18.89 7.43 9.40
N ASP A 426 -17.93 6.95 8.61
CA ASP A 426 -16.52 7.30 8.77
C ASP A 426 -16.26 8.81 8.58
N LEU A 427 -17.00 9.46 7.67
CA LEU A 427 -16.90 10.91 7.45
C LEU A 427 -17.46 11.72 8.61
N GLU A 428 -18.53 11.25 9.26
CA GLU A 428 -19.10 11.87 10.47
C GLU A 428 -18.14 11.70 11.67
N GLU A 429 -17.47 10.56 11.79
CA GLU A 429 -16.43 10.35 12.82
C GLU A 429 -15.21 11.26 12.60
N GLN A 430 -14.74 11.41 11.36
CA GLN A 430 -13.68 12.37 11.03
C GLN A 430 -14.12 13.81 11.27
N PHE A 431 -15.38 14.15 11.02
CA PHE A 431 -15.92 15.48 11.31
C PHE A 431 -15.81 15.83 12.79
N ALA A 432 -16.10 14.90 13.69
CA ALA A 432 -15.96 15.12 15.13
C ALA A 432 -14.53 15.54 15.52
N GLN A 433 -13.52 14.95 14.87
CA GLN A 433 -12.11 15.32 15.07
C GLN A 433 -11.80 16.72 14.55
N PHE A 434 -12.27 17.07 13.35
CA PHE A 434 -12.11 18.42 12.80
C PHE A 434 -12.84 19.49 13.61
N ALA A 435 -14.03 19.18 14.13
CA ALA A 435 -14.80 20.06 14.99
C ALA A 435 -14.06 20.35 16.30
N ALA A 436 -13.56 19.30 16.97
CA ALA A 436 -12.74 19.45 18.18
C ALA A 436 -11.46 20.25 17.92
N HIS A 437 -10.77 20.00 16.80
CA HIS A 437 -9.59 20.76 16.41
C HIS A 437 -9.92 22.24 16.16
N ASN A 438 -11.04 22.54 15.48
CA ASN A 438 -11.47 23.90 15.25
C ASN A 438 -11.86 24.61 16.55
N GLU A 439 -12.57 23.95 17.48
CA GLU A 439 -12.91 24.53 18.78
C GLU A 439 -11.67 24.91 19.61
N SER A 440 -10.59 24.14 19.52
CA SER A 440 -9.33 24.45 20.20
C SER A 440 -8.73 25.80 19.77
N LYS A 441 -9.06 26.28 18.57
CA LYS A 441 -8.61 27.59 18.05
C LYS A 441 -9.41 28.76 18.60
N ASN A 442 -10.51 28.52 19.32
CA ASN A 442 -11.36 29.57 19.89
C ASN A 442 -10.75 30.20 21.17
N ILE A 443 -9.51 30.65 21.07
CA ILE A 443 -8.75 31.30 22.14
C ILE A 443 -9.40 32.63 22.52
N PHE A 444 -10.10 33.29 21.58
CA PHE A 444 -10.81 34.54 21.86
C PHE A 444 -12.01 34.38 22.80
N LYS A 445 -12.76 33.25 22.78
CA LYS A 445 -13.75 32.98 23.85
C LYS A 445 -13.07 32.77 25.21
N ALA A 446 -11.87 32.20 25.22
CA ALA A 446 -11.14 31.95 26.46
C ALA A 446 -10.59 33.23 27.10
N ALA A 447 -10.09 34.17 26.29
CA ALA A 447 -9.43 35.39 26.76
C ALA A 447 -10.37 36.61 26.95
N ARG A 448 -11.55 36.63 26.32
CA ARG A 448 -12.46 37.80 26.37
C ARG A 448 -12.96 38.14 27.77
N THR A 449 -13.32 37.13 28.57
CA THR A 449 -13.83 37.36 29.92
C THR A 449 -12.76 37.97 30.85
N PRO A 450 -11.53 37.42 30.97
CA PRO A 450 -10.50 38.03 31.80
C PRO A 450 -10.02 39.38 31.25
N SER A 451 -9.98 39.57 29.93
CA SER A 451 -9.60 40.88 29.35
C SER A 451 -10.61 41.98 29.70
N VAL A 452 -11.91 41.68 29.70
CA VAL A 452 -12.96 42.63 30.08
C VAL A 452 -12.85 43.01 31.56
N TYR A 453 -12.71 42.03 32.46
CA TYR A 453 -12.56 42.31 33.89
C TYR A 453 -11.26 43.07 34.22
N PHE A 454 -10.15 42.73 33.54
CA PHE A 454 -8.90 43.46 33.68
C PHE A 454 -9.02 44.92 33.20
N THR A 455 -9.69 45.15 32.07
CA THR A 455 -9.93 46.49 31.54
C THR A 455 -10.80 47.32 32.49
N ILE A 456 -11.86 46.72 33.05
CA ILE A 456 -12.73 47.38 34.05
C ILE A 456 -11.92 47.78 35.29
N ALA A 457 -11.10 46.86 35.83
CA ALA A 457 -10.26 47.16 36.98
C ALA A 457 -9.28 48.32 36.71
N MET A 458 -8.66 48.35 35.53
CA MET A 458 -7.73 49.41 35.14
C MET A 458 -8.41 50.78 34.99
N VAL A 459 -9.61 50.82 34.42
CA VAL A 459 -10.39 52.07 34.30
C VAL A 459 -10.75 52.63 35.67
N PHE A 460 -11.24 51.78 36.59
CA PHE A 460 -11.60 52.23 37.94
C PHE A 460 -10.38 52.63 38.77
N TYR A 461 -9.21 52.03 38.54
CA TYR A 461 -7.95 52.46 39.17
C TYR A 461 -7.55 53.88 38.76
N VAL A 462 -7.58 54.18 37.46
CA VAL A 462 -7.27 55.52 36.93
C VAL A 462 -8.29 56.54 37.43
N LEU A 463 -9.58 56.19 37.41
CA LEU A 463 -10.67 57.06 37.88
C LEU A 463 -10.56 57.37 39.37
N SER A 464 -10.20 56.37 40.18
CA SER A 464 -9.93 56.52 41.61
C SER A 464 -8.79 57.52 41.87
N GLY A 465 -7.66 57.37 41.15
CA GLY A 465 -6.52 58.29 41.24
C GLY A 465 -6.90 59.73 40.86
N ALA A 466 -7.68 59.91 39.79
CA ALA A 466 -8.15 61.23 39.36
C ALA A 466 -9.11 61.87 40.40
N CYS A 467 -10.04 61.10 40.97
CA CYS A 467 -10.96 61.60 41.99
C CYS A 467 -10.23 61.95 43.29
N ALA A 468 -9.20 61.19 43.66
CA ALA A 468 -8.38 61.46 44.83
C ALA A 468 -7.56 62.76 44.67
N LEU A 469 -7.04 63.03 43.47
CA LEU A 469 -6.35 64.29 43.14
C LEU A 469 -7.27 65.51 43.22
N LEU A 470 -8.56 65.35 42.92
CA LEU A 470 -9.58 66.41 43.00
C LEU A 470 -10.18 66.59 44.41
N GLY A 471 -9.73 65.81 45.41
CA GLY A 471 -10.24 65.87 46.79
C GLY A 471 -11.61 65.19 47.00
N LEU A 472 -12.12 64.46 46.00
CA LEU A 472 -13.40 63.74 46.05
C LEU A 472 -13.21 62.33 46.62
N TYR A 473 -12.81 62.24 47.90
CA TYR A 473 -12.45 60.97 48.54
C TYR A 473 -13.58 59.93 48.58
N ALA A 474 -14.84 60.36 48.75
CA ALA A 474 -15.98 59.45 48.71
C ALA A 474 -16.15 58.74 47.35
N LEU A 475 -15.89 59.47 46.26
CA LEU A 475 -15.99 58.94 44.90
C LEU A 475 -14.79 58.05 44.56
N ALA A 476 -13.59 58.40 45.04
CA ALA A 476 -12.40 57.56 44.92
C ALA A 476 -12.58 56.20 45.63
N ASN A 477 -13.15 56.19 46.83
CA ASN A 477 -13.43 54.96 47.57
C ASN A 477 -14.48 54.08 46.88
N LEU A 478 -15.50 54.68 46.25
CA LEU A 478 -16.48 53.94 45.44
C LEU A 478 -15.81 53.26 44.23
N CYS A 479 -14.90 53.96 43.55
CA CYS A 479 -14.13 53.42 42.42
C CYS A 479 -13.19 52.30 42.86
N ASN A 480 -12.53 52.43 44.02
CA ASN A 480 -11.70 51.37 44.59
C ASN A 480 -12.52 50.12 44.93
N MET A 481 -13.74 50.29 45.48
CA MET A 481 -14.63 49.16 45.75
C MET A 481 -15.04 48.44 44.46
N ALA A 482 -15.39 49.19 43.40
CA ALA A 482 -15.72 48.63 42.10
C ALA A 482 -14.54 47.88 41.45
N MET A 483 -13.31 48.41 41.57
CA MET A 483 -12.08 47.74 41.13
C MET A 483 -11.85 46.43 41.89
N PHE A 484 -12.02 46.44 43.22
CA PHE A 484 -11.81 45.27 44.06
C PHE A 484 -12.80 44.15 43.72
N VAL A 485 -14.07 44.51 43.47
CA VAL A 485 -15.10 43.59 43.00
C VAL A 485 -14.72 43.00 41.63
N ALA A 486 -14.26 43.81 40.68
CA ALA A 486 -13.84 43.32 39.36
C ALA A 486 -12.65 42.34 39.45
N LEU A 487 -11.65 42.63 40.27
CA LEU A 487 -10.51 41.74 40.51
C LEU A 487 -10.93 40.44 41.20
N LEU A 488 -11.79 40.51 42.22
CA LEU A 488 -12.36 39.34 42.89
C LEU A 488 -13.10 38.44 41.90
N THR A 489 -13.92 39.03 41.02
CA THR A 489 -14.62 38.26 39.99
C THR A 489 -13.67 37.62 38.97
N LEU A 490 -12.54 38.26 38.65
CA LEU A 490 -11.52 37.69 37.76
C LEU A 490 -10.77 36.52 38.43
N VAL A 491 -10.43 36.64 39.71
CA VAL A 491 -9.82 35.56 40.50
C VAL A 491 -10.78 34.39 40.64
N LEU A 492 -12.06 34.66 40.94
CA LEU A 492 -13.08 33.63 41.04
C LEU A 492 -13.30 32.92 39.68
N TRP A 493 -13.33 33.68 38.59
CA TRP A 493 -13.41 33.13 37.24
C TRP A 493 -12.20 32.25 36.89
N ALA A 494 -10.98 32.70 37.22
CA ALA A 494 -9.76 31.94 37.00
C ALA A 494 -9.74 30.65 37.84
N TYR A 495 -10.19 30.73 39.09
CA TYR A 495 -10.30 29.60 40.01
C TYR A 495 -11.28 28.54 39.50
N ILE A 496 -12.50 28.93 39.08
CA ILE A 496 -13.50 28.01 38.50
C ILE A 496 -12.99 27.36 37.21
N ARG A 497 -12.17 28.07 36.43
CA ARG A 497 -11.62 27.54 35.18
C ARG A 497 -10.44 26.60 35.39
N LEU A 498 -9.60 26.87 36.38
CA LEU A 498 -8.53 25.95 36.82
C LEU A 498 -9.12 24.68 37.46
N GLU A 499 -10.26 24.80 38.14
CA GLU A 499 -11.01 23.65 38.68
C GLU A 499 -11.62 22.76 37.59
N LYS A 500 -12.05 23.30 36.44
CA LYS A 500 -12.42 22.46 35.29
C LYS A 500 -11.25 21.62 34.75
N ILE A 501 -10.02 21.92 35.15
CA ILE A 501 -8.79 21.23 34.77
C ILE A 501 -8.30 20.31 35.91
N ALA A 502 -8.73 20.49 37.17
CA ALA A 502 -8.25 19.75 38.33
C ALA A 502 -9.40 19.17 39.19
N GLU A 503 -9.33 17.88 39.50
CA GLU A 503 -10.39 17.05 40.10
C GLU A 503 -11.08 17.59 41.39
N ARG A 504 -12.36 17.23 41.52
CA ARG A 504 -13.43 17.82 42.35
C ARG A 504 -13.33 17.73 43.89
N HIS A 505 -12.25 17.27 44.51
CA HIS A 505 -12.28 16.94 45.95
C HIS A 505 -11.95 18.09 46.94
N ILE A 506 -11.53 19.27 46.46
CA ILE A 506 -11.07 20.39 47.31
C ILE A 506 -12.14 21.49 47.50
N PHE A 507 -13.30 21.35 46.84
CA PHE A 507 -14.34 22.38 46.66
C PHE A 507 -14.89 23.00 47.96
N MET A 508 -15.21 22.20 48.99
CA MET A 508 -15.91 22.71 50.18
C MET A 508 -14.97 23.38 51.20
N ALA A 509 -13.71 22.97 51.26
CA ALA A 509 -12.76 23.48 52.26
C ALA A 509 -12.22 24.88 51.89
N ASN A 510 -11.93 25.12 50.61
CA ASN A 510 -11.36 26.38 50.16
C ASN A 510 -12.41 27.50 50.00
N LEU A 511 -13.66 27.16 49.66
CA LEU A 511 -14.74 28.14 49.60
C LEU A 511 -15.03 28.75 50.97
N ALA A 512 -15.01 27.94 52.03
CA ALA A 512 -15.14 28.41 53.41
C ALA A 512 -14.00 29.36 53.81
N MET A 513 -12.77 29.06 53.37
CA MET A 513 -11.59 29.88 53.67
C MET A 513 -11.61 31.23 52.93
N VAL A 514 -12.03 31.25 51.66
CA VAL A 514 -12.15 32.50 50.87
C VAL A 514 -13.28 33.38 51.41
N VAL A 515 -14.42 32.79 51.80
CA VAL A 515 -15.50 33.53 52.45
C VAL A 515 -15.05 34.07 53.82
N ALA A 516 -14.25 33.33 54.58
CA ALA A 516 -13.68 33.79 55.85
C ALA A 516 -12.66 34.94 55.67
N LEU A 517 -11.85 34.90 54.61
CA LEU A 517 -10.94 36.01 54.27
C LEU A 517 -11.71 37.25 53.81
N LEU A 518 -12.78 37.07 53.04
CA LEU A 518 -13.66 38.16 52.61
C LEU A 518 -14.36 38.85 53.78
N THR A 519 -14.83 38.09 54.77
CA THR A 519 -15.42 38.67 55.99
C THR A 519 -14.37 39.36 56.85
N LEU A 520 -13.14 38.83 56.94
CA LEU A 520 -12.02 39.48 57.63
C LEU A 520 -11.58 40.80 56.97
N VAL A 521 -11.52 40.85 55.64
CA VAL A 521 -11.15 42.06 54.90
C VAL A 521 -12.26 43.11 54.95
N LEU A 522 -13.54 42.70 54.83
CA LEU A 522 -14.66 43.62 55.07
C LEU A 522 -14.65 44.16 56.50
N TRP A 523 -14.37 43.31 57.48
CA TRP A 523 -14.28 43.72 58.89
C TRP A 523 -13.13 44.69 59.13
N ALA A 524 -11.98 44.49 58.49
CA ALA A 524 -10.82 45.39 58.58
C ALA A 524 -11.00 46.72 57.83
N TYR A 525 -11.89 46.79 56.84
CA TYR A 525 -12.16 48.01 56.06
C TYR A 525 -13.30 48.86 56.66
N ILE A 526 -14.20 48.25 57.43
CA ILE A 526 -15.29 48.92 58.15
C ILE A 526 -14.81 49.54 59.48
N ARG A 527 -13.64 49.12 59.96
CA ARG A 527 -12.96 49.65 61.16
C ARG A 527 -11.89 50.65 60.76
#